data_AF-A0A3A9SQU3-F1
#
_entry.id   AF-A0A3A9SQU3-F1
#
_cell.length_a   1.000
_cell.length_b   1.000
_cell.length_c   1.000
_cell.angle_alpha   90.00
_cell.angle_beta   90.00
_cell.angle_gamma   90.00
#
_symmetry.space_group_name_H-M   'P 1'
#
loop_
_entity.id
_entity.type
_entity.pdbx_description
1 polymer ?
#
loop_
_entity_poly.entity_id
_entity_poly.type
_entity_poly.pdbx_seq_one_letter_code
_entity_poly.pdbx_strand_id
1 'polypeptide(L)'
;MVKGKRIIAVVMALMMITATGCSSKGIDEYLETLGLKDSEYDEATESQSASNSSEGNSYYVTSDEDTTDNSGDGSTHVEQNVQSDFETFYKKLTGAEEKEMQQAREDIGLTEEGIAEMKKEQEGRYYYEKLSEAGKNIYVEILAILKTESDQVALSAVLEDDAVEKVFSHVMNDHCEIFWVDGYKLTKHKVGNDVKKLTFTGNYLYDKTEIESRQSKINEYVSECLANAPSSDDDYYAIKYVYDYIINHTEYVSGAPDNQNICSVFITGKSVCNGYAKATQYLLEKLGVECVFVEGLVQTDQGEPGKHAWNLVKSNDSYYYVDTTWGDSSYQGLGGSSFVEETKVLDVNYDYLCVTTKDIMETHTLSDIVRMPECNSLADNYYVREDEYFKSDDINLVKDLFDRRKKDGSDNVTIKCATDEVFDSLYKKLIDESVVFEYVGDDKETVSYTVFKDSRTIIFWL
;
A
#
# COMPACT_ATOMS: atom_id res chain seq x y z
N MET A 1 15.88 45.37 34.07
CA MET A 1 16.52 44.03 34.01
C MET A 1 15.54 43.11 33.28
N VAL A 2 15.60 43.11 31.94
CA VAL A 2 14.68 42.36 31.08
C VAL A 2 15.37 41.03 30.75
N LYS A 3 14.88 39.92 31.32
CA LYS A 3 15.37 38.57 30.98
C LYS A 3 14.68 38.13 29.70
N GLY A 4 15.37 38.22 28.57
CA GLY A 4 14.93 37.61 27.32
C GLY A 4 14.96 36.08 27.43
N LYS A 5 13.81 35.43 27.23
CA LYS A 5 13.74 33.98 27.00
C LYS A 5 14.37 33.71 25.62
N ARG A 6 15.45 32.93 25.59
CA ARG A 6 16.03 32.41 24.35
C ARG A 6 15.21 31.19 23.92
N ILE A 7 14.46 31.33 22.83
CA ILE A 7 13.86 30.21 22.12
C ILE A 7 14.96 29.61 21.25
N ILE A 8 15.33 28.36 21.51
CA ILE A 8 16.27 27.60 20.67
C ILE A 8 15.41 26.75 19.73
N ALA A 9 15.31 27.17 18.47
CA ALA A 9 14.74 26.36 17.40
C ALA A 9 15.83 25.40 16.89
N VAL A 10 15.61 24.10 17.03
CA VAL A 10 16.47 23.07 16.42
C VAL A 10 15.73 22.57 15.19
N VAL A 11 16.28 22.89 14.02
CA VAL A 11 15.80 22.39 12.72
C VAL A 11 16.62 21.14 12.41
N MET A 12 15.97 19.97 12.40
CA MET A 12 16.58 18.74 11.86
C MET A 12 15.80 18.31 10.62
N ALA A 13 16.51 18.13 9.52
CA ALA A 13 16.04 17.39 8.36
C ALA A 13 16.56 15.96 8.50
N LEU A 14 15.68 14.96 8.62
CA LEU A 14 16.09 13.57 8.68
C LEU A 14 16.14 12.97 7.26
N MET A 15 17.26 12.32 6.95
CA MET A 15 17.41 11.36 5.84
C MET A 15 17.36 9.94 6.41
N MET A 16 16.68 9.05 5.69
CA MET A 16 16.36 7.66 6.04
C MET A 16 17.56 6.85 6.59
N ILE A 17 17.38 6.21 7.75
CA ILE A 17 18.13 5.03 8.18
C ILE A 17 17.15 4.08 8.88
N THR A 18 16.96 2.87 8.35
CA THR A 18 16.04 1.86 8.91
C THR A 18 16.78 0.90 9.85
N ALA A 19 16.20 0.63 11.02
CA ALA A 19 16.64 -0.42 11.95
C ALA A 19 15.68 -1.63 11.87
N THR A 20 16.25 -2.83 11.88
CA THR A 20 15.56 -4.14 11.78
C THR A 20 15.15 -4.68 13.16
N GLY A 21 13.99 -5.35 13.26
CA GLY A 21 13.77 -6.36 14.30
C GLY A 21 12.34 -6.65 14.82
N CYS A 22 11.73 -7.71 14.26
CA CYS A 22 11.02 -8.81 14.94
C CYS A 22 9.59 -8.64 15.56
N SER A 23 8.67 -9.46 15.01
CA SER A 23 7.56 -10.20 15.64
C SER A 23 6.29 -9.45 16.07
N SER A 24 5.16 -9.97 15.56
CA SER A 24 3.74 -9.56 15.64
C SER A 24 3.08 -9.42 17.03
N LYS A 25 3.85 -9.15 18.07
CA LYS A 25 3.36 -8.49 19.31
C LYS A 25 3.89 -7.06 19.44
N GLY A 26 4.78 -6.65 18.53
CA GLY A 26 5.54 -5.42 18.65
C GLY A 26 4.85 -4.16 18.16
N ILE A 27 3.75 -4.17 17.39
CA ILE A 27 3.18 -2.91 16.85
C ILE A 27 2.42 -2.13 17.93
N ASP A 28 1.51 -2.76 18.67
CA ASP A 28 0.75 -2.06 19.70
C ASP A 28 1.67 -1.66 20.87
N GLU A 29 2.60 -2.55 21.27
CA GLU A 29 3.62 -2.28 22.30
C GLU A 29 4.65 -1.21 21.87
N TYR A 30 4.98 -1.11 20.56
CA TYR A 30 5.82 -0.05 19.98
C TYR A 30 5.09 1.29 19.88
N LEU A 31 3.82 1.29 19.47
CA LEU A 31 2.99 2.50 19.43
C LEU A 31 2.70 3.03 20.85
N GLU A 32 2.50 2.14 21.81
CA GLU A 32 2.38 2.46 23.24
C GLU A 32 3.67 3.07 23.81
N THR A 33 4.84 2.50 23.50
CA THR A 33 6.13 3.04 23.95
C THR A 33 6.50 4.38 23.29
N LEU A 34 5.89 4.71 22.15
CA LEU A 34 6.06 5.99 21.44
C LEU A 34 5.01 7.07 21.81
N GLY A 35 4.12 6.79 22.77
CA GLY A 35 3.19 7.79 23.33
C GLY A 35 1.82 7.88 22.63
N LEU A 36 1.48 6.92 21.76
CA LEU A 36 0.16 6.81 21.12
C LEU A 36 -0.74 5.88 21.95
N LYS A 37 -1.12 6.32 23.16
CA LYS A 37 -1.94 5.52 24.08
C LYS A 37 -3.43 5.86 23.93
N ASP A 38 -4.26 4.85 23.71
CA ASP A 38 -5.70 4.88 24.00
C ASP A 38 -5.91 4.42 25.46
N SER A 39 -6.89 4.98 26.18
CA SER A 39 -7.12 4.64 27.60
C SER A 39 -7.47 3.15 27.77
N GLU A 40 -6.77 2.45 28.69
CA GLU A 40 -6.92 1.01 28.95
C GLU A 40 -8.37 0.59 29.16
N TYR A 41 -8.87 -0.31 28.31
CA TYR A 41 -10.02 -1.15 28.62
C TYR A 41 -9.54 -2.33 29.47
N ASP A 42 -10.07 -2.45 30.69
CA ASP A 42 -10.01 -3.67 31.49
C ASP A 42 -10.87 -4.76 30.80
N GLU A 43 -10.27 -5.58 29.94
CA GLU A 43 -10.84 -6.90 29.65
C GLU A 43 -10.46 -7.84 30.80
N ALA A 44 -11.44 -8.08 31.68
CA ALA A 44 -11.38 -9.13 32.67
C ALA A 44 -11.06 -10.47 31.97
N THR A 45 -9.88 -11.00 32.32
CA THR A 45 -9.43 -12.35 31.99
C THR A 45 -10.47 -13.40 32.37
N GLU A 46 -10.97 -14.16 31.40
CA GLU A 46 -11.32 -15.56 31.64
C GLU A 46 -10.59 -16.46 30.65
N SER A 47 -9.60 -17.15 31.19
CA SER A 47 -8.82 -18.16 30.52
C SER A 47 -9.40 -19.55 30.79
N GLN A 48 -9.49 -20.34 29.73
CA GLN A 48 -9.27 -21.79 29.63
C GLN A 48 -10.43 -22.80 29.74
N SER A 49 -10.58 -23.47 28.59
CA SER A 49 -10.46 -24.93 28.41
C SER A 49 -11.67 -25.83 28.64
N ALA A 50 -11.85 -26.71 27.65
CA ALA A 50 -12.71 -27.88 27.71
C ALA A 50 -12.22 -28.89 28.77
N SER A 51 -13.13 -29.44 29.56
CA SER A 51 -13.47 -30.87 29.54
C SER A 51 -14.39 -31.28 30.70
N ASN A 52 -15.25 -32.26 30.37
CA ASN A 52 -15.90 -33.24 31.23
C ASN A 52 -17.02 -32.84 32.21
N SER A 53 -18.20 -33.34 31.84
CA SER A 53 -19.27 -33.79 32.72
C SER A 53 -18.79 -34.77 33.80
N SER A 54 -19.22 -34.57 35.05
CA SER A 54 -20.09 -35.52 35.78
C SER A 54 -20.22 -35.13 37.26
N GLU A 55 -21.46 -35.26 37.74
CA GLU A 55 -21.87 -35.65 39.11
C GLU A 55 -21.51 -34.75 40.32
N GLY A 56 -22.57 -34.28 40.99
CA GLY A 56 -22.79 -34.71 42.36
C GLY A 56 -22.90 -33.63 43.44
N ASN A 57 -24.14 -33.49 43.94
CA ASN A 57 -24.53 -33.10 45.32
C ASN A 57 -24.14 -31.72 45.87
N SER A 58 -25.13 -30.83 46.11
CA SER A 58 -25.97 -30.76 47.34
C SER A 58 -25.18 -30.28 48.56
N TYR A 59 -25.53 -29.13 49.13
CA TYR A 59 -26.19 -29.00 50.45
C TYR A 59 -26.55 -27.52 50.75
N TYR A 60 -27.69 -27.35 51.43
CA TYR A 60 -28.36 -26.11 51.85
C TYR A 60 -27.75 -25.47 53.12
N VAL A 61 -28.25 -24.25 53.43
CA VAL A 61 -28.72 -23.73 54.76
C VAL A 61 -28.01 -22.43 55.21
N THR A 62 -28.64 -21.25 54.97
CA THR A 62 -29.36 -20.30 55.88
C THR A 62 -28.49 -19.49 56.86
N SER A 63 -28.47 -18.15 56.76
CA SER A 63 -29.20 -17.15 57.60
C SER A 63 -28.45 -16.81 58.91
N ASP A 64 -28.36 -15.62 59.49
CA ASP A 64 -29.12 -14.35 59.50
C ASP A 64 -28.22 -13.21 60.04
N GLU A 65 -28.61 -11.94 59.76
CA GLU A 65 -28.58 -10.72 60.62
C GLU A 65 -27.22 -10.22 61.22
N ASP A 66 -26.87 -8.93 61.35
CA ASP A 66 -27.55 -7.63 61.32
C ASP A 66 -26.46 -6.50 61.23
N THR A 67 -26.93 -5.25 61.08
CA THR A 67 -26.29 -3.94 61.36
C THR A 67 -25.77 -3.09 60.18
N THR A 68 -26.68 -2.22 59.71
CA THR A 68 -26.54 -0.75 59.54
C THR A 68 -25.13 -0.17 59.31
N ASP A 69 -24.90 0.49 58.17
CA ASP A 69 -24.98 1.96 58.13
C ASP A 69 -25.02 2.53 56.69
N ASN A 70 -25.50 3.76 56.64
CA ASN A 70 -26.05 4.53 55.53
C ASN A 70 -25.00 5.17 54.60
N SER A 71 -25.20 5.15 53.27
CA SER A 71 -25.21 6.36 52.40
C SER A 71 -25.24 6.00 50.90
N GLY A 72 -26.14 6.66 50.17
CA GLY A 72 -26.63 6.27 48.85
C GLY A 72 -25.70 6.41 47.65
N ASP A 73 -25.99 5.58 46.65
CA ASP A 73 -25.46 5.63 45.30
C ASP A 73 -26.60 6.04 44.35
N GLY A 74 -26.44 7.22 43.76
CA GLY A 74 -27.26 7.72 42.66
C GLY A 74 -26.52 7.49 41.37
N SER A 75 -26.96 6.47 40.63
CA SER A 75 -26.54 6.17 39.26
C SER A 75 -26.60 7.42 38.37
N THR A 76 -25.45 7.81 37.83
CA THR A 76 -25.35 8.60 36.61
C THR A 76 -24.47 7.85 35.62
N HIS A 77 -25.09 7.42 34.52
CA HIS A 77 -24.41 7.02 33.29
C HIS A 77 -23.41 8.12 32.90
N VAL A 78 -22.15 7.75 32.74
CA VAL A 78 -21.13 8.59 32.12
C VAL A 78 -20.78 7.96 30.78
N GLU A 79 -21.23 8.59 29.69
CA GLU A 79 -20.60 8.49 28.38
C GLU A 79 -19.16 9.00 28.52
N GLN A 80 -18.16 8.11 28.38
CA GLN A 80 -16.76 8.52 28.42
C GLN A 80 -16.27 8.84 27.01
N ASN A 81 -16.09 10.14 26.80
CA ASN A 81 -15.46 10.79 25.67
C ASN A 81 -13.96 10.46 25.69
N VAL A 82 -13.42 9.84 24.63
CA VAL A 82 -11.97 9.68 24.43
C VAL A 82 -11.42 11.04 23.98
N GLN A 83 -11.26 11.95 24.94
CA GLN A 83 -10.66 13.25 24.70
C GLN A 83 -9.15 13.06 24.72
N SER A 84 -8.52 13.16 23.55
CA SER A 84 -7.08 13.28 23.45
C SER A 84 -6.60 14.44 24.32
N ASP A 85 -5.38 14.33 24.84
CA ASP A 85 -4.77 15.23 25.85
C ASP A 85 -4.54 16.68 25.38
N PHE A 86 -5.23 17.11 24.31
CA PHE A 86 -5.07 18.35 23.59
C PHE A 86 -5.46 19.58 24.42
N GLU A 87 -6.57 19.52 25.17
CA GLU A 87 -6.90 20.58 26.14
C GLU A 87 -5.87 20.68 27.28
N THR A 88 -5.31 19.55 27.70
CA THR A 88 -4.25 19.50 28.73
C THR A 88 -2.94 20.08 28.20
N PHE A 89 -2.67 19.92 26.90
CA PHE A 89 -1.51 20.43 26.21
C PHE A 89 -1.50 21.96 26.14
N TYR A 90 -2.63 22.57 25.79
CA TYR A 90 -2.75 24.03 25.74
C TYR A 90 -2.67 24.72 27.10
N LYS A 91 -3.16 24.07 28.17
CA LYS A 91 -3.05 24.57 29.56
C LYS A 91 -1.61 24.86 30.04
N LYS A 92 -0.58 24.36 29.36
CA LYS A 92 0.85 24.61 29.69
C LYS A 92 1.47 25.82 28.96
N LEU A 93 0.74 26.47 28.05
CA LEU A 93 1.20 27.60 27.24
C LEU A 93 0.74 28.95 27.81
N THR A 94 1.29 30.05 27.30
CA THR A 94 0.80 31.39 27.64
C THR A 94 -0.41 31.74 26.76
N GLY A 95 -1.44 32.37 27.33
CA GLY A 95 -2.75 32.51 26.68
C GLY A 95 -2.80 33.32 25.36
N ALA A 96 -1.71 33.95 24.91
CA ALA A 96 -1.63 34.55 23.58
C ALA A 96 -1.09 33.55 22.54
N GLU A 97 -0.01 32.84 22.87
CA GLU A 97 0.56 31.78 22.02
C GLU A 97 -0.44 30.62 21.82
N GLU A 98 -1.18 30.28 22.88
CA GLU A 98 -2.25 29.27 22.85
C GLU A 98 -3.32 29.60 21.80
N LYS A 99 -3.81 30.85 21.80
CA LYS A 99 -4.86 31.31 20.89
C LYS A 99 -4.41 31.39 19.45
N GLU A 100 -3.20 31.86 19.18
CA GLU A 100 -2.66 31.92 17.82
C GLU A 100 -2.53 30.52 17.21
N MET A 101 -2.12 29.52 18.01
CA MET A 101 -2.01 28.14 17.55
C MET A 101 -3.36 27.46 17.35
N GLN A 102 -4.31 27.71 18.25
CA GLN A 102 -5.68 27.22 18.10
C GLN A 102 -6.28 27.80 16.81
N GLN A 103 -6.12 29.10 16.58
CA GLN A 103 -6.60 29.75 15.36
C GLN A 103 -5.96 29.14 14.10
N ALA A 104 -4.63 28.91 14.10
CA ALA A 104 -3.96 28.31 12.95
C ALA A 104 -4.46 26.89 12.61
N ARG A 105 -4.91 26.13 13.62
CA ARG A 105 -5.56 24.82 13.41
C ARG A 105 -7.00 24.97 12.90
N GLU A 106 -7.77 25.88 13.51
CA GLU A 106 -9.14 26.18 13.09
C GLU A 106 -9.21 26.69 11.64
N ASP A 107 -8.24 27.51 11.23
CA ASP A 107 -8.13 28.07 9.87
C ASP A 107 -7.99 26.99 8.80
N ILE A 108 -7.48 25.80 9.15
CA ILE A 108 -7.32 24.64 8.26
C ILE A 108 -8.34 23.53 8.54
N GLY A 109 -9.37 23.82 9.33
CA GLY A 109 -10.46 22.89 9.62
C GLY A 109 -10.16 21.87 10.72
N LEU A 110 -9.06 22.00 11.47
CA LEU A 110 -8.74 21.12 12.60
C LEU A 110 -9.48 21.52 13.89
N THR A 111 -10.80 21.62 13.80
CA THR A 111 -11.74 21.66 14.94
C THR A 111 -12.11 20.24 15.36
N GLU A 112 -12.78 20.05 16.50
CA GLU A 112 -13.27 18.72 16.91
C GLU A 112 -14.22 18.13 15.85
N GLU A 113 -15.17 18.93 15.35
CA GLU A 113 -16.10 18.53 14.29
C GLU A 113 -15.37 18.22 12.97
N GLY A 114 -14.41 19.07 12.58
CA GLY A 114 -13.65 18.89 11.34
C GLY A 114 -12.72 17.68 11.39
N ILE A 115 -12.10 17.39 12.54
CA ILE A 115 -11.32 16.16 12.75
C ILE A 115 -12.23 14.93 12.62
N ALA A 116 -13.41 14.94 13.24
CA ALA A 116 -14.36 13.84 13.15
C ALA A 116 -14.85 13.60 11.71
N GLU A 117 -15.11 14.67 10.95
CA GLU A 117 -15.47 14.59 9.54
C GLU A 117 -14.32 14.04 8.69
N MET A 118 -13.11 14.58 8.84
CA MET A 118 -11.93 14.08 8.12
C MET A 118 -11.64 12.62 8.42
N LYS A 119 -11.79 12.18 9.68
CA LYS A 119 -11.65 10.77 10.07
C LYS A 119 -12.64 9.88 9.31
N LYS A 120 -13.91 10.29 9.26
CA LYS A 120 -14.95 9.58 8.53
C LYS A 120 -14.64 9.48 7.03
N GLU A 121 -14.07 10.53 6.43
CA GLU A 121 -13.63 10.50 5.03
C GLU A 121 -12.46 9.55 4.76
N GLN A 122 -11.71 9.13 5.78
CA GLN A 122 -10.60 8.19 5.64
C GLN A 122 -11.00 6.73 5.91
N GLU A 123 -12.24 6.48 6.36
CA GLU A 123 -12.73 5.12 6.59
C GLU A 123 -12.57 4.25 5.33
N GLY A 124 -11.99 3.07 5.51
CA GLY A 124 -11.70 2.14 4.43
C GLY A 124 -10.34 2.33 3.73
N ARG A 125 -9.59 3.40 4.03
CA ARG A 125 -8.20 3.52 3.55
C ARG A 125 -7.29 2.54 4.29
N TYR A 126 -6.47 1.82 3.54
CA TYR A 126 -5.78 0.65 4.08
C TYR A 126 -4.82 1.00 5.23
N TYR A 127 -3.98 2.01 5.05
CA TYR A 127 -2.99 2.39 6.07
C TYR A 127 -3.66 3.11 7.24
N TYR A 128 -4.64 3.98 6.99
CA TYR A 128 -5.44 4.63 8.03
C TYR A 128 -6.06 3.60 9.01
N GLU A 129 -6.61 2.50 8.50
CA GLU A 129 -7.23 1.46 9.34
C GLU A 129 -6.23 0.63 10.16
N LYS A 130 -4.91 0.81 9.97
CA LYS A 130 -3.87 0.16 10.79
C LYS A 130 -3.37 1.02 11.95
N LEU A 131 -3.91 2.23 12.10
CA LEU A 131 -3.56 3.14 13.17
C LEU A 131 -4.54 3.01 14.35
N SER A 132 -4.02 3.21 15.57
CA SER A 132 -4.83 3.41 16.78
C SER A 132 -5.65 4.70 16.69
N GLU A 133 -6.59 4.96 17.60
CA GLU A 133 -7.40 6.18 17.54
C GLU A 133 -6.54 7.46 17.69
N ALA A 134 -5.52 7.41 18.53
CA ALA A 134 -4.48 8.43 18.62
C ALA A 134 -3.72 8.60 17.28
N GLY A 135 -3.32 7.50 16.63
CA GLY A 135 -2.67 7.55 15.32
C GLY A 135 -3.57 8.13 14.22
N LYS A 136 -4.85 7.75 14.19
CA LYS A 136 -5.86 8.26 13.28
C LYS A 136 -6.10 9.77 13.45
N ASN A 137 -6.03 10.30 14.68
CA ASN A 137 -6.07 11.75 14.92
C ASN A 137 -4.87 12.45 14.26
N ILE A 138 -3.65 11.95 14.49
CA ILE A 138 -2.44 12.56 13.93
C ILE A 138 -2.42 12.43 12.40
N TYR A 139 -2.93 11.34 11.86
CA TYR A 139 -3.08 11.13 10.42
C TYR A 139 -3.89 12.26 9.78
N VAL A 140 -5.09 12.56 10.30
CA VAL A 140 -5.96 13.59 9.69
C VAL A 140 -5.39 14.99 9.91
N GLU A 141 -4.67 15.23 10.99
CA GLU A 141 -3.94 16.48 11.21
C GLU A 141 -2.84 16.68 10.16
N ILE A 142 -1.99 15.68 9.95
CA ILE A 142 -0.95 15.72 8.91
C ILE A 142 -1.60 15.89 7.54
N LEU A 143 -2.64 15.13 7.22
CA LEU A 143 -3.36 15.22 5.95
C LEU A 143 -3.90 16.64 5.69
N ALA A 144 -4.54 17.25 6.69
CA ALA A 144 -5.06 18.62 6.58
C ALA A 144 -3.94 19.64 6.34
N ILE A 145 -2.81 19.50 7.06
CA ILE A 145 -1.66 20.39 6.90
C ILE A 145 -1.09 20.27 5.48
N LEU A 146 -0.92 19.05 4.96
CA LEU A 146 -0.39 18.81 3.62
C LEU A 146 -1.33 19.31 2.52
N LYS A 147 -2.65 19.09 2.66
CA LYS A 147 -3.68 19.54 1.71
C LYS A 147 -3.82 21.06 1.64
N THR A 148 -3.60 21.75 2.75
CA THR A 148 -3.70 23.22 2.81
C THR A 148 -2.36 23.93 2.56
N GLU A 149 -1.28 23.15 2.42
CA GLU A 149 0.11 23.62 2.32
C GLU A 149 0.49 24.53 3.49
N SER A 150 0.01 24.19 4.68
CA SER A 150 0.19 25.03 5.87
C SER A 150 1.55 24.82 6.53
N ASP A 151 2.02 25.86 7.22
CA ASP A 151 3.33 25.88 7.87
C ASP A 151 3.22 25.97 9.39
N GLN A 152 4.04 25.16 10.08
CA GLN A 152 4.26 25.23 11.53
C GLN A 152 2.98 25.03 12.35
N VAL A 153 2.06 24.21 11.86
CA VAL A 153 0.82 23.87 12.57
C VAL A 153 1.15 22.89 13.70
N ALA A 154 0.60 23.14 14.88
CA ALA A 154 0.83 22.29 16.05
C ALA A 154 0.08 20.96 15.90
N LEU A 155 0.74 19.85 16.20
CA LEU A 155 0.08 18.54 16.34
C LEU A 155 -0.57 18.41 17.73
N SER A 156 -1.59 17.56 17.84
CA SER A 156 -2.32 17.36 19.10
C SER A 156 -1.56 16.55 20.15
N ALA A 157 -0.46 15.91 19.75
CA ALA A 157 0.42 15.17 20.64
C ALA A 157 1.90 15.54 20.42
N VAL A 158 2.70 15.43 21.49
CA VAL A 158 4.16 15.38 21.36
C VAL A 158 4.54 13.94 21.11
N LEU A 159 5.09 13.68 19.94
CA LEU A 159 5.46 12.35 19.48
C LEU A 159 6.97 12.24 19.33
N GLU A 160 7.47 11.02 19.43
CA GLU A 160 8.81 10.69 18.95
C GLU A 160 8.87 10.75 17.42
N ASP A 161 10.06 10.98 16.88
CA ASP A 161 10.24 11.24 15.44
C ASP A 161 9.79 10.03 14.60
N ASP A 162 10.06 8.80 15.06
CA ASP A 162 9.65 7.58 14.38
C ASP A 162 8.12 7.41 14.30
N ALA A 163 7.38 7.91 15.31
CA ALA A 163 5.92 7.87 15.29
C ALA A 163 5.34 8.84 14.25
N VAL A 164 5.91 10.05 14.15
CA VAL A 164 5.52 11.00 13.11
C VAL A 164 5.85 10.45 11.73
N GLU A 165 7.06 9.91 11.55
CA GLU A 165 7.49 9.30 10.29
C GLU A 165 6.49 8.22 9.87
N LYS A 166 6.14 7.30 10.77
CA LYS A 166 5.19 6.24 10.48
C LYS A 166 3.83 6.78 10.02
N VAL A 167 3.25 7.73 10.76
CA VAL A 167 1.93 8.31 10.39
C VAL A 167 2.03 9.09 9.08
N PHE A 168 3.12 9.84 8.86
CA PHE A 168 3.37 10.52 7.60
C PHE A 168 3.45 9.54 6.42
N SER A 169 4.20 8.43 6.55
CA SER A 169 4.25 7.40 5.52
C SER A 169 2.87 6.78 5.26
N HIS A 170 2.05 6.58 6.30
CA HIS A 170 0.68 6.08 6.12
C HIS A 170 -0.16 7.05 5.29
N VAL A 171 -0.08 8.36 5.58
CA VAL A 171 -0.74 9.40 4.77
C VAL A 171 -0.26 9.34 3.32
N MET A 172 1.05 9.28 3.09
CA MET A 172 1.60 9.31 1.72
C MET A 172 1.33 8.03 0.92
N ASN A 173 1.14 6.89 1.58
CA ASN A 173 0.83 5.61 0.94
C ASN A 173 -0.67 5.47 0.63
N ASP A 174 -1.53 6.08 1.45
CA ASP A 174 -2.97 6.14 1.18
C ASP A 174 -3.34 7.27 0.20
N HIS A 175 -2.55 8.35 0.11
CA HIS A 175 -2.86 9.54 -0.68
C HIS A 175 -1.84 9.80 -1.81
N CYS A 176 -1.85 8.94 -2.83
CA CYS A 176 -0.98 9.09 -3.99
C CYS A 176 -1.22 10.38 -4.80
N GLU A 177 -2.38 11.03 -4.62
CA GLU A 177 -2.72 12.32 -5.22
C GLU A 177 -1.89 13.50 -4.66
N ILE A 178 -1.28 13.35 -3.48
CA ILE A 178 -0.43 14.37 -2.87
C ILE A 178 0.97 14.31 -3.51
N PHE A 179 1.11 14.89 -4.70
CA PHE A 179 2.36 14.87 -5.46
C PHE A 179 3.32 16.02 -5.13
N TRP A 180 2.86 17.02 -4.38
CA TRP A 180 3.62 18.24 -4.10
C TRP A 180 4.43 18.18 -2.79
N VAL A 181 4.54 17.02 -2.16
CA VAL A 181 5.22 16.81 -0.86
C VAL A 181 6.30 15.74 -1.01
N ASP A 182 7.53 16.04 -0.55
CA ASP A 182 8.67 15.08 -0.56
C ASP A 182 9.28 14.81 0.82
N GLY A 183 8.54 15.14 1.88
CA GLY A 183 8.91 14.91 3.27
C GLY A 183 8.27 15.94 4.18
N TYR A 184 8.86 16.14 5.35
CA TYR A 184 8.37 17.12 6.32
C TYR A 184 9.49 17.72 7.17
N LYS A 185 9.11 18.73 7.96
CA LYS A 185 9.92 19.35 9.01
C LYS A 185 9.15 19.34 10.31
N LEU A 186 9.82 18.88 11.37
CA LEU A 186 9.34 19.00 12.74
C LEU A 186 10.06 20.11 13.49
N THR A 187 9.33 20.93 14.21
CA THR A 187 9.92 21.86 15.19
C THR A 187 9.47 21.51 16.60
N LYS A 188 10.44 21.09 17.42
CA LYS A 188 10.27 20.77 18.84
C LYS A 188 10.47 22.02 19.69
N HIS A 189 9.39 22.52 20.28
CA HIS A 189 9.44 23.65 21.21
C HIS A 189 9.61 23.14 22.64
N LYS A 190 10.72 23.51 23.28
CA LYS A 190 11.12 23.01 24.60
C LYS A 190 10.93 24.06 25.69
N VAL A 191 10.52 23.60 26.88
CA VAL A 191 10.58 24.37 28.13
C VAL A 191 11.45 23.59 29.11
N GLY A 192 12.68 24.05 29.33
CA GLY A 192 13.70 23.24 29.99
C GLY A 192 14.16 22.11 29.08
N ASN A 193 14.18 20.87 29.58
CA ASN A 193 14.50 19.68 28.78
C ASN A 193 13.27 19.04 28.12
N ASP A 194 12.06 19.38 28.56
CA ASP A 194 10.85 18.75 28.06
C ASP A 194 10.39 19.41 26.76
N VAL A 195 10.12 18.59 25.75
CA VAL A 195 9.36 19.03 24.58
C VAL A 195 7.93 19.27 25.03
N LYS A 196 7.45 20.51 24.89
CA LYS A 196 6.08 20.88 25.24
C LYS A 196 5.20 21.07 24.02
N LYS A 197 5.80 21.16 22.83
CA LYS A 197 5.07 21.35 21.58
C LYS A 197 5.84 20.80 20.39
N LEU A 198 5.10 20.23 19.45
CA LEU A 198 5.59 19.73 18.19
C LEU A 198 4.77 20.37 17.07
N THR A 199 5.43 21.06 16.14
CA THR A 199 4.80 21.59 14.93
C THR A 199 5.29 20.86 13.71
N PHE A 200 4.39 20.74 12.73
CA PHE A 200 4.59 20.02 11.49
C PHE A 200 4.45 20.98 10.29
N THR A 201 5.30 20.78 9.29
CA THR A 201 5.28 21.46 7.99
C THR A 201 5.64 20.41 6.93
N GLY A 202 4.87 20.31 5.86
CA GLY A 202 5.28 19.53 4.69
C GLY A 202 6.48 20.18 3.96
N ASN A 203 7.35 19.38 3.37
CA ASN A 203 8.33 19.89 2.41
C ASN A 203 7.64 20.01 1.06
N TYR A 204 7.20 21.22 0.72
CA TYR A 204 6.46 21.49 -0.50
C TYR A 204 7.41 21.69 -1.70
N LEU A 205 7.23 20.87 -2.74
CA LEU A 205 8.03 20.86 -3.96
C LEU A 205 7.71 22.05 -4.89
N TYR A 206 6.47 22.52 -4.84
CA TYR A 206 5.95 23.52 -5.77
C TYR A 206 5.10 24.56 -5.04
N ASP A 207 4.87 25.70 -5.69
CA ASP A 207 3.86 26.65 -5.24
C ASP A 207 2.46 26.28 -5.74
N LYS A 208 1.43 26.94 -5.18
CA LYS A 208 0.01 26.71 -5.52
C LYS A 208 -0.30 26.79 -7.01
N THR A 209 0.30 27.72 -7.73
CA THR A 209 0.04 27.89 -9.17
C THR A 209 0.58 26.70 -9.95
N GLU A 210 1.75 26.22 -9.56
CA GLU A 210 2.41 25.09 -10.19
C GLU A 210 1.73 23.74 -9.84
N ILE A 211 1.16 23.62 -8.64
CA ILE A 211 0.29 22.50 -8.23
C ILE A 211 -0.98 22.47 -9.08
N GLU A 212 -1.70 23.59 -9.20
CA GLU A 212 -2.92 23.68 -10.02
C GLU A 212 -2.65 23.36 -11.50
N SER A 213 -1.52 23.85 -12.02
CA SER A 213 -1.04 23.55 -13.39
C SER A 213 -0.78 22.06 -13.59
N ARG A 214 -0.10 21.39 -12.65
CA ARG A 214 0.12 19.92 -12.71
C ARG A 214 -1.15 19.13 -12.58
N GLN A 215 -2.00 19.50 -11.62
CA GLN A 215 -3.28 18.83 -11.41
C GLN A 215 -4.15 18.90 -12.67
N SER A 216 -4.12 20.01 -13.40
CA SER A 216 -4.84 20.13 -14.67
C SER A 216 -4.32 19.16 -15.74
N LYS A 217 -2.99 18.99 -15.85
CA LYS A 217 -2.37 18.02 -16.78
C LYS A 217 -2.66 16.58 -16.37
N ILE A 218 -2.60 16.29 -15.07
CA ILE A 218 -2.97 14.98 -14.52
C ILE A 218 -4.42 14.66 -14.86
N ASN A 219 -5.34 15.62 -14.65
CA ASN A 219 -6.76 15.43 -14.97
C ASN A 219 -6.98 15.16 -16.46
N GLU A 220 -6.27 15.86 -17.35
CA GLU A 220 -6.32 15.64 -18.81
C GLU A 220 -5.85 14.23 -19.17
N TYR A 221 -4.66 13.83 -18.70
CA TYR A 221 -4.09 12.50 -18.94
C TYR A 221 -5.01 11.39 -18.42
N VAL A 222 -5.50 11.54 -17.18
CA VAL A 222 -6.40 10.56 -16.55
C VAL A 222 -7.72 10.49 -17.31
N SER A 223 -8.27 11.61 -17.77
CA SER A 223 -9.51 11.60 -18.56
C SER A 223 -9.33 10.88 -19.90
N GLU A 224 -8.19 11.08 -20.58
CA GLU A 224 -7.86 10.36 -21.81
C GLU A 224 -7.69 8.85 -21.58
N CYS A 225 -6.95 8.48 -20.53
CA CYS A 225 -6.78 7.09 -20.12
C CYS A 225 -8.14 6.44 -19.82
N LEU A 226 -8.94 7.03 -18.94
CA LEU A 226 -10.18 6.42 -18.48
C LEU A 226 -11.31 6.43 -19.53
N ALA A 227 -11.23 7.27 -20.56
CA ALA A 227 -12.18 7.27 -21.67
C ALA A 227 -12.23 5.94 -22.43
N ASN A 228 -11.13 5.17 -22.41
CA ASN A 228 -11.02 3.86 -23.06
C ASN A 228 -11.03 2.69 -22.06
N ALA A 229 -11.22 2.97 -20.76
CA ALA A 229 -11.30 1.92 -19.76
C ALA A 229 -12.52 1.02 -20.01
N PRO A 230 -12.40 -0.30 -19.78
CA PRO A 230 -13.51 -1.22 -19.95
C PRO A 230 -14.62 -0.88 -18.97
N SER A 231 -15.86 -0.79 -19.47
CA SER A 231 -17.05 -0.74 -18.62
C SER A 231 -17.42 -2.18 -18.27
N SER A 232 -17.06 -2.61 -17.06
CA SER A 232 -17.24 -3.97 -16.57
C SER A 232 -17.48 -3.94 -15.06
N ASP A 233 -18.38 -4.80 -14.58
CA ASP A 233 -18.54 -5.08 -13.14
C ASP A 233 -17.50 -6.10 -12.62
N ASP A 234 -16.70 -6.66 -13.52
CA ASP A 234 -15.58 -7.55 -13.22
C ASP A 234 -14.28 -6.74 -13.14
N ASP A 235 -13.75 -6.61 -11.92
CA ASP A 235 -12.58 -5.80 -11.56
C ASP A 235 -11.32 -6.18 -12.35
N TYR A 236 -11.19 -7.47 -12.71
CA TYR A 236 -10.02 -7.99 -13.42
C TYR A 236 -9.74 -7.20 -14.71
N TYR A 237 -10.79 -6.85 -15.46
CA TYR A 237 -10.61 -6.12 -16.72
C TYR A 237 -10.14 -4.68 -16.49
N ALA A 238 -10.59 -4.02 -15.42
CA ALA A 238 -10.09 -2.71 -15.03
C ALA A 238 -8.62 -2.77 -14.59
N ILE A 239 -8.26 -3.79 -13.80
CA ILE A 239 -6.89 -4.01 -13.33
C ILE A 239 -5.94 -4.27 -14.50
N LYS A 240 -6.29 -5.21 -15.39
CA LYS A 240 -5.51 -5.51 -16.59
C LYS A 240 -5.37 -4.29 -17.50
N TYR A 241 -6.45 -3.53 -17.70
CA TYR A 241 -6.41 -2.32 -18.51
C TYR A 241 -5.41 -1.30 -17.99
N VAL A 242 -5.47 -0.97 -16.69
CA VAL A 242 -4.53 -0.02 -16.08
C VAL A 242 -3.10 -0.55 -16.11
N TYR A 243 -2.92 -1.85 -15.86
CA TYR A 243 -1.62 -2.51 -15.94
C TYR A 243 -0.96 -2.33 -17.30
N ASP A 244 -1.66 -2.72 -18.36
CA ASP A 244 -1.19 -2.59 -19.74
C ASP A 244 -0.98 -1.12 -20.13
N TYR A 245 -1.90 -0.24 -19.71
CA TYR A 245 -1.83 1.17 -20.06
C TYR A 245 -0.59 1.84 -19.45
N ILE A 246 -0.32 1.63 -18.17
CA ILE A 246 0.84 2.22 -17.49
C ILE A 246 2.15 1.72 -18.11
N ILE A 247 2.27 0.41 -18.37
CA ILE A 247 3.48 -0.19 -18.95
C ILE A 247 3.74 0.36 -20.37
N ASN A 248 2.71 0.49 -21.19
CA ASN A 248 2.87 0.96 -22.57
C ASN A 248 3.08 2.48 -22.70
N HIS A 249 2.81 3.25 -21.65
CA HIS A 249 2.90 4.73 -21.69
C HIS A 249 3.96 5.31 -20.73
N THR A 250 4.76 4.46 -20.10
CA THR A 250 5.80 4.87 -19.15
C THR A 250 7.11 4.16 -19.46
N GLU A 251 8.21 4.91 -19.42
CA GLU A 251 9.57 4.37 -19.53
C GLU A 251 10.23 4.39 -18.15
N TYR A 252 10.90 3.29 -17.78
CA TYR A 252 11.67 3.25 -16.54
C TYR A 252 12.96 4.07 -16.68
N VAL A 253 13.02 5.22 -15.99
CA VAL A 253 14.16 6.14 -16.03
C VAL A 253 14.54 6.58 -14.62
N SER A 254 15.64 6.01 -14.12
CA SER A 254 16.24 6.46 -12.86
C SER A 254 16.68 7.93 -12.93
N GLY A 255 16.36 8.69 -11.89
CA GLY A 255 16.66 10.12 -11.80
C GLY A 255 15.80 11.04 -12.66
N ALA A 256 14.73 10.54 -13.31
CA ALA A 256 13.76 11.41 -13.95
C ALA A 256 13.15 12.42 -12.95
N PRO A 257 12.80 13.65 -13.38
CA PRO A 257 12.10 14.59 -12.52
C PRO A 257 10.82 13.99 -11.96
N ASP A 258 10.54 14.25 -10.69
CA ASP A 258 9.30 13.85 -10.00
C ASP A 258 9.07 12.32 -9.96
N ASN A 259 10.12 11.51 -10.18
CA ASN A 259 10.01 10.04 -10.29
C ASN A 259 9.55 9.31 -9.01
N GLN A 260 9.31 10.03 -7.92
CA GLN A 260 8.76 9.51 -6.67
C GLN A 260 7.23 9.74 -6.51
N ASN A 261 6.59 10.37 -7.51
CA ASN A 261 5.17 10.69 -7.48
C ASN A 261 4.51 10.54 -8.87
N ILE A 262 3.19 10.70 -8.92
CA ILE A 262 2.36 10.48 -10.12
C ILE A 262 2.66 11.41 -11.29
N CYS A 263 3.30 12.59 -11.07
CA CYS A 263 3.61 13.52 -12.15
C CYS A 263 4.57 12.91 -13.17
N SER A 264 5.53 12.10 -12.71
CA SER A 264 6.50 11.44 -13.60
C SER A 264 5.85 10.47 -14.59
N VAL A 265 4.72 9.87 -14.23
CA VAL A 265 3.95 9.01 -15.15
C VAL A 265 3.01 9.86 -16.01
N PHE A 266 2.17 10.67 -15.38
CA PHE A 266 1.08 11.37 -16.06
C PHE A 266 1.51 12.60 -16.87
N ILE A 267 2.74 13.11 -16.69
CA ILE A 267 3.23 14.31 -17.37
C ILE A 267 4.45 14.00 -18.24
N THR A 268 5.44 13.28 -17.73
CA THR A 268 6.70 13.03 -18.46
C THR A 268 6.79 11.65 -19.08
N GLY A 269 5.96 10.69 -18.66
CA GLY A 269 6.02 9.28 -19.08
C GLY A 269 7.35 8.60 -18.73
N LYS A 270 8.06 9.07 -17.71
CA LYS A 270 9.39 8.60 -17.33
C LYS A 270 9.52 8.53 -15.82
N SER A 271 9.59 7.32 -15.25
CA SER A 271 9.50 7.15 -13.80
C SER A 271 10.35 6.01 -13.24
N VAL A 272 10.24 5.78 -11.93
CA VAL A 272 10.73 4.58 -11.24
C VAL A 272 9.59 3.89 -10.49
N CYS A 273 9.87 2.80 -9.78
CA CYS A 273 8.87 1.96 -9.12
C CYS A 273 7.82 2.73 -8.31
N ASN A 274 8.24 3.75 -7.54
CA ASN A 274 7.32 4.60 -6.78
C ASN A 274 6.29 5.33 -7.64
N GLY A 275 6.70 5.90 -8.78
CA GLY A 275 5.74 6.57 -9.67
C GLY A 275 4.83 5.60 -10.40
N TYR A 276 5.35 4.44 -10.84
CA TYR A 276 4.53 3.37 -11.43
C TYR A 276 3.45 2.89 -10.45
N ALA A 277 3.82 2.51 -9.23
CA ALA A 277 2.89 1.99 -8.23
C ALA A 277 1.85 3.03 -7.79
N LYS A 278 2.24 4.30 -7.62
CA LYS A 278 1.31 5.39 -7.30
C LYS A 278 0.37 5.72 -8.46
N ALA A 279 0.85 5.66 -9.70
CA ALA A 279 -0.01 5.89 -10.87
C ALA A 279 -1.03 4.76 -11.05
N THR A 280 -0.61 3.50 -10.85
CA THR A 280 -1.50 2.34 -10.81
C THR A 280 -2.57 2.50 -9.74
N GLN A 281 -2.18 2.87 -8.52
CA GLN A 281 -3.11 3.16 -7.43
C GLN A 281 -4.12 4.24 -7.82
N TYR A 282 -3.62 5.38 -8.30
CA TYR A 282 -4.48 6.51 -8.68
C TYR A 282 -5.53 6.13 -9.72
N LEU A 283 -5.15 5.43 -10.78
CA LEU A 283 -6.09 5.04 -11.85
C LEU A 283 -7.09 3.99 -11.40
N LEU A 284 -6.67 3.00 -10.61
CA LEU A 284 -7.56 1.95 -10.09
C LEU A 284 -8.58 2.50 -9.10
N GLU A 285 -8.16 3.40 -8.19
CA GLU A 285 -9.08 4.06 -7.27
C GLU A 285 -10.12 4.91 -8.02
N LYS A 286 -9.75 5.55 -9.14
CA LYS A 286 -10.71 6.27 -10.01
C LYS A 286 -11.70 5.34 -10.72
N LEU A 287 -11.34 4.09 -10.91
CA LEU A 287 -12.21 3.04 -11.45
C LEU A 287 -13.00 2.30 -10.37
N GLY A 288 -12.83 2.65 -9.10
CA GLY A 288 -13.54 2.03 -7.98
C GLY A 288 -12.92 0.71 -7.49
N VAL A 289 -11.72 0.37 -7.95
CA VAL A 289 -10.98 -0.81 -7.52
C VAL A 289 -10.09 -0.44 -6.33
N GLU A 290 -10.25 -1.14 -5.20
CA GLU A 290 -9.38 -0.96 -4.04
C GLU A 290 -7.93 -1.30 -4.43
N CYS A 291 -7.02 -0.33 -4.31
CA CYS A 291 -5.61 -0.48 -4.62
C CYS A 291 -4.77 0.14 -3.51
N VAL A 292 -3.82 -0.63 -2.98
CA VAL A 292 -2.95 -0.25 -1.87
C VAL A 292 -1.53 -0.19 -2.38
N PHE A 293 -0.84 0.92 -2.14
CA PHE A 293 0.59 1.02 -2.36
C PHE A 293 1.35 0.08 -1.43
N VAL A 294 2.33 -0.67 -1.94
CA VAL A 294 3.12 -1.63 -1.17
C VAL A 294 4.59 -1.30 -1.34
N GLU A 295 5.33 -1.34 -0.23
CA GLU A 295 6.79 -1.17 -0.22
C GLU A 295 7.47 -2.42 0.33
N GLY A 296 8.69 -2.65 -0.12
CA GLY A 296 9.51 -3.73 0.37
C GLY A 296 10.86 -3.78 -0.32
N LEU A 297 11.37 -4.99 -0.46
CA LEU A 297 12.66 -5.27 -1.06
C LEU A 297 12.49 -6.24 -2.23
N VAL A 298 13.37 -6.15 -3.21
CA VAL A 298 13.53 -7.14 -4.27
C VAL A 298 14.95 -7.66 -4.32
N GLN A 299 15.11 -8.91 -4.72
CA GLN A 299 16.43 -9.46 -4.99
C GLN A 299 17.06 -8.74 -6.19
N THR A 300 18.34 -8.40 -6.07
CA THR A 300 19.10 -7.82 -7.19
C THR A 300 20.36 -8.63 -7.44
N ASP A 301 20.81 -8.66 -8.68
CA ASP A 301 22.08 -9.28 -9.09
C ASP A 301 23.30 -8.71 -8.36
N GLN A 302 23.17 -7.54 -7.72
CA GLN A 302 24.23 -6.88 -6.99
C GLN A 302 24.40 -7.41 -5.56
N GLY A 303 23.62 -8.41 -5.15
CA GLY A 303 23.78 -9.15 -3.90
C GLY A 303 23.12 -8.50 -2.67
N GLU A 304 22.82 -7.20 -2.73
CA GLU A 304 22.03 -6.51 -1.71
C GLU A 304 20.59 -6.30 -2.20
N PRO A 305 19.56 -6.54 -1.35
CA PRO A 305 18.18 -6.29 -1.74
C PRO A 305 17.93 -4.81 -2.05
N GLY A 306 17.31 -4.53 -3.20
CA GLY A 306 16.93 -3.19 -3.62
C GLY A 306 15.57 -2.81 -3.03
N LYS A 307 15.38 -1.55 -2.63
CA LYS A 307 14.04 -1.03 -2.27
C LYS A 307 13.14 -1.06 -3.50
N HIS A 308 11.90 -1.45 -3.30
CA HIS A 308 10.92 -1.53 -4.38
C HIS A 308 9.51 -1.18 -3.91
N ALA A 309 8.67 -0.79 -4.86
CA ALA A 309 7.27 -0.48 -4.63
C ALA A 309 6.39 -1.07 -5.73
N TRP A 310 5.23 -1.59 -5.32
CA TRP A 310 4.22 -2.22 -6.16
C TRP A 310 2.84 -2.03 -5.54
N ASN A 311 1.84 -2.84 -5.91
CA ASN A 311 0.48 -2.70 -5.43
C ASN A 311 -0.13 -4.02 -4.93
N LEU A 312 -1.06 -3.88 -4.00
CA LEU A 312 -2.04 -4.89 -3.62
C LEU A 312 -3.41 -4.40 -4.09
N VAL A 313 -4.12 -5.21 -4.87
CA VAL A 313 -5.44 -4.88 -5.42
C VAL A 313 -6.47 -5.86 -4.91
N LYS A 314 -7.71 -5.40 -4.76
CA LYS A 314 -8.86 -6.29 -4.53
C LYS A 314 -9.62 -6.47 -5.85
N SER A 315 -9.64 -7.69 -6.35
CA SER A 315 -10.36 -8.09 -7.57
C SER A 315 -11.42 -9.11 -7.21
N ASN A 316 -12.69 -8.82 -7.50
CA ASN A 316 -13.82 -9.73 -7.28
C ASN A 316 -13.79 -10.37 -5.88
N ASP A 317 -13.69 -9.54 -4.85
CA ASP A 317 -13.62 -9.90 -3.41
C ASP A 317 -12.36 -10.65 -2.95
N SER A 318 -11.35 -10.84 -3.80
CA SER A 318 -10.06 -11.45 -3.44
C SER A 318 -8.90 -10.48 -3.59
N TYR A 319 -7.93 -10.56 -2.68
CA TYR A 319 -6.70 -9.77 -2.79
C TYR A 319 -5.67 -10.46 -3.70
N TYR A 320 -4.97 -9.64 -4.49
CA TYR A 320 -3.87 -10.04 -5.35
C TYR A 320 -2.77 -8.98 -5.36
N TYR A 321 -1.54 -9.38 -5.68
CA TYR A 321 -0.47 -8.43 -5.95
C TYR A 321 -0.40 -8.08 -7.44
N VAL A 322 -0.02 -6.83 -7.71
CA VAL A 322 0.21 -6.29 -9.05
C VAL A 322 1.49 -5.47 -9.01
N ASP A 323 2.42 -5.72 -9.94
CA ASP A 323 3.62 -4.90 -10.12
C ASP A 323 3.77 -4.47 -11.58
N THR A 324 3.43 -3.20 -11.85
CA THR A 324 3.57 -2.59 -13.17
C THR A 324 5.02 -2.29 -13.55
N THR A 325 5.93 -2.20 -12.58
CA THR A 325 7.35 -1.95 -12.85
C THR A 325 8.02 -3.23 -13.35
N TRP A 326 7.80 -4.35 -12.67
CA TRP A 326 8.33 -5.65 -13.11
C TRP A 326 7.53 -6.24 -14.27
N GLY A 327 6.30 -5.75 -14.49
CA GLY A 327 5.53 -5.95 -15.70
C GLY A 327 6.09 -5.28 -16.95
N ASP A 328 6.84 -4.19 -16.78
CA ASP A 328 7.52 -3.52 -17.89
C ASP A 328 8.78 -4.30 -18.26
N SER A 329 8.73 -5.05 -19.36
CA SER A 329 9.87 -5.87 -19.79
C SER A 329 11.11 -5.04 -20.13
N SER A 330 10.98 -3.73 -20.38
CA SER A 330 12.14 -2.83 -20.58
C SER A 330 12.96 -2.67 -19.30
N TYR A 331 12.32 -2.77 -18.12
CA TYR A 331 12.99 -2.76 -16.83
C TYR A 331 13.82 -4.04 -16.60
N GLN A 332 13.28 -5.20 -16.96
CA GLN A 332 13.97 -6.50 -16.77
C GLN A 332 15.27 -6.59 -17.61
N GLY A 333 15.34 -5.87 -18.73
CA GLY A 333 16.57 -5.74 -19.53
C GLY A 333 17.70 -4.94 -18.86
N LEU A 334 17.41 -4.19 -17.79
CA LEU A 334 18.37 -3.33 -17.07
C LEU A 334 18.78 -3.89 -15.69
N GLY A 335 18.08 -4.91 -15.19
CA GLY A 335 18.17 -5.38 -13.81
C GLY A 335 18.07 -6.90 -13.65
N GLY A 336 18.98 -7.63 -14.28
CA GLY A 336 19.46 -8.87 -13.66
C GLY A 336 19.04 -10.22 -14.25
N SER A 337 18.64 -10.25 -15.51
CA SER A 337 18.77 -11.49 -16.29
C SER A 337 19.75 -11.23 -17.41
N SER A 338 21.03 -11.56 -17.15
CA SER A 338 22.07 -11.66 -18.18
C SER A 338 21.81 -12.85 -19.10
N PHE A 339 20.66 -12.86 -19.79
CA PHE A 339 20.31 -13.77 -20.87
C PHE A 339 19.37 -13.07 -21.85
N VAL A 340 19.80 -11.94 -22.41
CA VAL A 340 19.09 -11.31 -23.53
C VAL A 340 20.05 -11.07 -24.69
N GLU A 341 20.62 -12.15 -25.20
CA GLU A 341 21.02 -12.20 -26.61
C GLU A 341 19.81 -12.68 -27.42
N GLU A 342 19.31 -11.81 -28.31
CA GLU A 342 18.39 -12.10 -29.43
C GLU A 342 17.05 -12.80 -29.15
N THR A 343 16.63 -12.94 -27.89
CA THR A 343 15.36 -13.60 -27.57
C THR A 343 14.23 -12.58 -27.63
N LYS A 344 13.27 -12.78 -28.54
CA LYS A 344 12.03 -11.99 -28.61
C LYS A 344 11.30 -12.16 -27.27
N VAL A 345 11.00 -11.07 -26.58
CA VAL A 345 10.28 -11.03 -25.30
C VAL A 345 9.01 -10.19 -25.46
N LEU A 346 8.00 -10.46 -24.64
CA LEU A 346 6.77 -9.67 -24.63
C LEU A 346 7.07 -8.27 -24.09
N ASP A 347 6.41 -7.24 -24.61
CA ASP A 347 6.53 -5.88 -24.07
C ASP A 347 5.96 -5.78 -22.63
N VAL A 348 4.93 -6.59 -22.35
CA VAL A 348 4.27 -6.71 -21.04
C VAL A 348 4.53 -8.09 -20.45
N ASN A 349 5.06 -8.15 -19.23
CA ASN A 349 5.27 -9.36 -18.46
C ASN A 349 4.11 -9.61 -17.47
N TYR A 350 3.22 -10.53 -17.81
CA TYR A 350 2.06 -10.86 -16.98
C TYR A 350 2.33 -11.80 -15.78
N ASP A 351 3.58 -12.21 -15.55
CA ASP A 351 3.97 -12.93 -14.33
C ASP A 351 3.81 -12.06 -13.05
N TYR A 352 3.45 -10.77 -13.20
CA TYR A 352 3.23 -9.82 -12.10
C TYR A 352 1.83 -9.18 -12.11
N LEU A 353 0.87 -9.76 -12.85
CA LEU A 353 -0.53 -9.31 -12.88
C LEU A 353 -1.45 -10.26 -12.10
N CYS A 354 -2.02 -9.76 -11.01
CA CYS A 354 -2.93 -10.46 -10.12
C CYS A 354 -2.36 -11.79 -9.59
N VAL A 355 -1.22 -11.71 -8.90
CA VAL A 355 -0.49 -12.88 -8.41
C VAL A 355 -0.70 -13.13 -6.93
N THR A 356 -0.44 -14.36 -6.50
CA THR A 356 -0.58 -14.76 -5.09
C THR A 356 0.57 -14.24 -4.23
N THR A 357 0.43 -14.33 -2.91
CA THR A 357 1.53 -14.08 -1.97
C THR A 357 2.70 -15.02 -2.25
N LYS A 358 2.43 -16.30 -2.57
CA LYS A 358 3.47 -17.25 -2.91
C LYS A 358 4.27 -16.79 -4.14
N ASP A 359 3.58 -16.38 -5.19
CA ASP A 359 4.20 -16.00 -6.45
C ASP A 359 5.03 -14.71 -6.31
N ILE A 360 4.47 -13.64 -5.71
CA ILE A 360 5.21 -12.37 -5.56
C ILE A 360 6.45 -12.54 -4.68
N MET A 361 6.39 -13.39 -3.66
CA MET A 361 7.48 -13.60 -2.70
C MET A 361 8.66 -14.39 -3.26
N GLU A 362 8.55 -14.95 -4.48
CA GLU A 362 9.71 -15.56 -5.16
C GLU A 362 10.79 -14.52 -5.44
N THR A 363 10.39 -13.27 -5.71
CA THR A 363 11.29 -12.17 -6.08
C THR A 363 11.22 -10.96 -5.15
N HIS A 364 10.11 -10.83 -4.41
CA HIS A 364 9.86 -9.71 -3.49
C HIS A 364 9.88 -10.13 -2.02
N THR A 365 10.15 -9.18 -1.14
CA THR A 365 9.99 -9.31 0.30
C THR A 365 9.22 -8.10 0.81
N LEU A 366 8.07 -8.35 1.44
CA LEU A 366 7.23 -7.30 2.02
C LEU A 366 7.95 -6.58 3.16
N SER A 367 7.74 -5.26 3.26
CA SER A 367 8.07 -4.50 4.47
C SER A 367 7.35 -5.06 5.70
N ASP A 368 8.02 -5.06 6.85
CA ASP A 368 7.46 -5.52 8.13
C ASP A 368 6.70 -4.41 8.89
N ILE A 369 6.65 -3.19 8.33
CA ILE A 369 6.01 -2.02 8.95
C ILE A 369 4.48 -2.19 9.03
N VAL A 370 3.86 -2.66 7.95
CA VAL A 370 2.41 -2.87 7.85
C VAL A 370 2.14 -4.25 7.29
N ARG A 371 1.40 -5.07 8.04
CA ARG A 371 1.00 -6.40 7.61
C ARG A 371 0.04 -6.31 6.42
N MET A 372 0.39 -6.97 5.32
CA MET A 372 -0.49 -7.16 4.16
C MET A 372 -1.33 -8.44 4.30
N PRO A 373 -2.54 -8.50 3.73
CA PRO A 373 -3.33 -9.73 3.69
C PRO A 373 -2.64 -10.78 2.83
N GLU A 374 -2.93 -12.05 3.10
CA GLU A 374 -2.45 -13.15 2.28
C GLU A 374 -3.33 -13.30 1.03
N CYS A 375 -2.70 -13.34 -0.13
CA CYS A 375 -3.33 -13.51 -1.43
C CYS A 375 -3.19 -14.98 -1.85
N ASN A 376 -4.28 -15.75 -1.77
CA ASN A 376 -4.25 -17.21 -2.01
C ASN A 376 -5.07 -17.64 -3.25
N SER A 377 -5.85 -16.73 -3.84
CA SER A 377 -6.68 -17.03 -4.99
C SER A 377 -5.86 -16.98 -6.29
N LEU A 378 -6.17 -17.88 -7.22
CA LEU A 378 -5.70 -17.81 -8.61
C LEU A 378 -6.83 -17.41 -9.57
N ALA A 379 -8.03 -17.11 -9.06
CA ALA A 379 -9.21 -16.92 -9.91
C ALA A 379 -9.04 -15.77 -10.91
N ASP A 380 -8.44 -14.65 -10.48
CA ASP A 380 -8.17 -13.49 -11.33
C ASP A 380 -6.70 -13.38 -11.74
N ASN A 381 -5.90 -14.43 -11.55
CA ASN A 381 -4.56 -14.48 -12.13
C ASN A 381 -4.64 -14.38 -13.66
N TYR A 382 -3.76 -13.59 -14.27
CA TYR A 382 -3.79 -13.35 -15.72
C TYR A 382 -3.89 -14.65 -16.54
N TYR A 383 -3.00 -15.62 -16.31
CA TYR A 383 -2.98 -16.84 -17.11
C TYR A 383 -4.21 -17.72 -16.88
N VAL A 384 -4.83 -17.64 -15.70
CA VAL A 384 -6.09 -18.34 -15.44
C VAL A 384 -7.24 -17.67 -16.19
N ARG A 385 -7.32 -16.34 -16.14
CA ARG A 385 -8.37 -15.56 -16.81
C ARG A 385 -8.30 -15.60 -18.33
N GLU A 386 -7.09 -15.72 -18.87
CA GLU A 386 -6.84 -15.79 -20.30
C GLU A 386 -6.87 -17.22 -20.87
N ASP A 387 -7.22 -18.22 -20.06
CA ASP A 387 -7.19 -19.66 -20.41
C ASP A 387 -5.82 -20.10 -20.95
N GLU A 388 -4.74 -19.61 -20.33
CA GLU A 388 -3.34 -19.89 -20.65
C GLU A 388 -2.63 -20.67 -19.54
N TYR A 389 -3.33 -21.01 -18.45
CA TYR A 389 -2.80 -21.75 -17.30
C TYR A 389 -3.12 -23.25 -17.36
N PHE A 390 -2.14 -24.06 -17.73
CA PHE A 390 -2.28 -25.49 -17.98
C PHE A 390 -2.00 -26.32 -16.72
N LYS A 391 -3.02 -27.07 -16.29
CA LYS A 391 -2.95 -28.03 -15.18
C LYS A 391 -2.69 -29.47 -15.64
N SER A 392 -2.64 -29.69 -16.95
CA SER A 392 -2.41 -30.98 -17.60
C SER A 392 -1.74 -30.77 -18.95
N ASP A 393 -1.15 -31.82 -19.49
CA ASP A 393 -0.46 -31.84 -20.78
C ASP A 393 -1.39 -32.23 -21.96
N ASP A 394 -2.68 -31.86 -21.86
CA ASP A 394 -3.69 -32.14 -22.89
C ASP A 394 -3.46 -31.27 -24.12
N ILE A 395 -3.06 -31.92 -25.22
CA ILE A 395 -2.69 -31.25 -26.44
C ILE A 395 -3.88 -30.61 -27.17
N ASN A 396 -5.12 -31.05 -26.89
CA ASN A 396 -6.31 -30.44 -27.49
C ASN A 396 -6.52 -29.03 -26.95
N LEU A 397 -6.28 -28.82 -25.64
CA LEU A 397 -6.33 -27.48 -25.04
C LEU A 397 -5.25 -26.57 -25.62
N VAL A 398 -4.06 -27.10 -25.89
CA VAL A 398 -3.00 -26.34 -26.56
C VAL A 398 -3.43 -25.93 -27.96
N LYS A 399 -3.98 -26.87 -28.74
CA LYS A 399 -4.50 -26.58 -30.08
C LYS A 399 -5.57 -25.48 -30.04
N ASP A 400 -6.52 -25.57 -29.12
CA ASP A 400 -7.60 -24.57 -28.97
C ASP A 400 -7.04 -23.17 -28.65
N LEU A 401 -5.99 -23.10 -27.82
CA LEU A 401 -5.27 -21.86 -27.53
C LEU A 401 -4.59 -21.28 -28.79
N PHE A 402 -3.90 -22.11 -29.58
CA PHE A 402 -3.30 -21.67 -30.85
C PHE A 402 -4.36 -21.16 -31.84
N ASP A 403 -5.47 -21.87 -31.98
CA ASP A 403 -6.57 -21.47 -32.87
C ASP A 403 -7.19 -20.14 -32.44
N ARG A 404 -7.38 -19.94 -31.13
CA ARG A 404 -7.89 -18.68 -30.55
C ARG A 404 -6.95 -17.52 -30.82
N ARG A 405 -5.65 -17.68 -30.53
CA ARG A 405 -4.63 -16.63 -30.70
C ARG A 405 -4.36 -16.25 -32.15
N LYS A 406 -4.48 -17.21 -33.06
CA LYS A 406 -4.45 -16.91 -34.49
C LYS A 406 -5.68 -16.13 -34.94
N LYS A 407 -6.85 -16.45 -34.39
CA LYS A 407 -8.11 -15.81 -34.75
C LYS A 407 -8.21 -14.38 -34.25
N ASP A 408 -7.70 -14.09 -33.05
CA ASP A 408 -7.67 -12.73 -32.49
C ASP A 408 -6.50 -11.87 -33.01
N GLY A 409 -5.56 -12.48 -33.76
CA GLY A 409 -4.44 -11.79 -34.38
C GLY A 409 -3.27 -11.54 -33.44
N SER A 410 -3.18 -12.28 -32.33
CA SER A 410 -2.05 -12.21 -31.40
C SER A 410 -0.73 -12.60 -32.07
N ASP A 411 0.34 -11.90 -31.68
CA ASP A 411 1.70 -12.18 -32.16
C ASP A 411 2.35 -13.40 -31.49
N ASN A 412 1.70 -13.97 -30.47
CA ASN A 412 2.22 -15.09 -29.71
C ASN A 412 1.13 -15.97 -29.07
N VAL A 413 1.56 -17.18 -28.67
CA VAL A 413 0.85 -18.10 -27.79
C VAL A 413 1.70 -18.29 -26.54
N THR A 414 1.15 -17.96 -25.36
CA THR A 414 1.83 -18.17 -24.08
C THR A 414 1.17 -19.32 -23.32
N ILE A 415 1.99 -20.26 -22.83
CA ILE A 415 1.56 -21.44 -22.09
C ILE A 415 2.23 -21.38 -20.72
N LYS A 416 1.44 -21.12 -19.68
CA LYS A 416 1.89 -21.15 -18.27
C LYS A 416 1.52 -22.50 -17.66
N CYS A 417 2.48 -23.23 -17.12
CA CYS A 417 2.21 -24.56 -16.55
C CYS A 417 2.13 -24.53 -15.02
N ALA A 418 1.20 -25.30 -14.47
CA ALA A 418 0.95 -25.37 -13.03
C ALA A 418 2.07 -26.06 -12.23
N THR A 419 2.79 -26.99 -12.86
CA THR A 419 3.81 -27.84 -12.24
C THR A 419 4.94 -28.12 -13.21
N ASP A 420 6.11 -28.50 -12.68
CA ASP A 420 7.27 -28.85 -13.50
C ASP A 420 6.98 -30.10 -14.35
N GLU A 421 6.16 -31.03 -13.84
CA GLU A 421 5.76 -32.23 -14.59
C GLU A 421 4.91 -31.91 -15.83
N VAL A 422 3.96 -30.97 -15.70
CA VAL A 422 3.14 -30.51 -16.83
C VAL A 422 4.02 -29.75 -17.83
N PHE A 423 4.90 -28.89 -17.34
CA PHE A 423 5.85 -28.14 -18.15
C PHE A 423 6.76 -29.06 -18.97
N ASP A 424 7.44 -30.02 -18.32
CA ASP A 424 8.35 -30.96 -18.97
C ASP A 424 7.63 -31.82 -20.00
N SER A 425 6.40 -32.25 -19.71
CA SER A 425 5.59 -33.04 -20.66
C SER A 425 5.19 -32.21 -21.88
N LEU A 426 4.68 -30.99 -21.69
CA LEU A 426 4.30 -30.11 -22.80
C LEU A 426 5.51 -29.66 -23.61
N TYR A 427 6.64 -29.36 -22.95
CA TYR A 427 7.90 -29.06 -23.61
C TYR A 427 8.32 -30.22 -24.51
N LYS A 428 8.33 -31.44 -23.98
CA LYS A 428 8.68 -32.64 -24.76
C LYS A 428 7.78 -32.83 -25.97
N LYS A 429 6.45 -32.73 -25.81
CA LYS A 429 5.51 -32.90 -26.92
C LYS A 429 5.65 -31.81 -27.97
N LEU A 430 5.62 -30.54 -27.55
CA LEU A 430 5.55 -29.41 -28.46
C LEU A 430 6.89 -29.14 -29.15
N ILE A 431 8.00 -29.26 -28.42
CA ILE A 431 9.33 -28.88 -28.90
C ILE A 431 10.12 -30.13 -29.33
N ASP A 432 10.39 -31.08 -28.41
CA ASP A 432 11.26 -32.23 -28.73
C ASP A 432 10.63 -33.18 -29.77
N GLU A 433 9.31 -33.40 -29.68
CA GLU A 433 8.53 -34.22 -30.61
C GLU A 433 7.94 -33.39 -31.77
N SER A 434 8.18 -32.07 -31.79
CA SER A 434 7.79 -31.17 -32.88
C SER A 434 6.28 -31.11 -33.19
N VAL A 435 5.41 -31.43 -32.22
CA VAL A 435 3.96 -31.36 -32.40
C VAL A 435 3.48 -29.93 -32.68
N VAL A 436 4.23 -28.92 -32.25
CA VAL A 436 3.87 -27.51 -32.48
C VAL A 436 3.67 -27.17 -33.96
N PHE A 437 4.38 -27.84 -34.88
CA PHE A 437 4.26 -27.59 -36.32
C PHE A 437 2.87 -27.92 -36.87
N GLU A 438 2.11 -28.79 -36.20
CA GLU A 438 0.69 -29.03 -36.53
C GLU A 438 -0.18 -27.79 -36.29
N TYR A 439 0.28 -26.84 -35.47
CA TYR A 439 -0.48 -25.66 -35.07
C TYR A 439 -0.02 -24.37 -35.72
N VAL A 440 1.23 -24.25 -36.20
CA VAL A 440 1.76 -22.96 -36.68
C VAL A 440 1.41 -22.67 -38.15
N GLY A 441 0.91 -23.67 -38.89
CA GLY A 441 0.34 -23.55 -40.24
C GLY A 441 1.28 -24.02 -41.35
N ASP A 442 0.72 -24.47 -42.48
CA ASP A 442 1.41 -25.22 -43.54
C ASP A 442 2.57 -24.49 -44.24
N ASP A 443 2.64 -23.15 -44.12
CA ASP A 443 3.62 -22.31 -44.82
C ASP A 443 4.87 -21.97 -43.99
N LYS A 444 4.96 -22.44 -42.73
CA LYS A 444 6.12 -22.15 -41.85
C LYS A 444 7.03 -23.37 -41.68
N GLU A 445 8.25 -23.26 -42.22
CA GLU A 445 9.31 -24.26 -42.03
C GLU A 445 10.01 -24.14 -40.65
N THR A 446 9.81 -23.03 -39.93
CA THR A 446 10.44 -22.77 -38.62
C THR A 446 9.44 -22.12 -37.65
N VAL A 447 9.63 -22.41 -36.36
CA VAL A 447 8.86 -21.84 -35.25
C VAL A 447 9.83 -21.18 -34.28
N SER A 448 9.59 -19.91 -33.95
CA SER A 448 10.34 -19.20 -32.92
C SER A 448 9.63 -19.37 -31.59
N TYR A 449 10.38 -19.65 -30.54
CA TYR A 449 9.83 -19.81 -29.20
C TYR A 449 10.81 -19.33 -28.12
N THR A 450 10.26 -18.97 -26.96
CA THR A 450 10.99 -18.52 -25.77
C THR A 450 10.55 -19.39 -24.58
N VAL A 451 11.48 -19.76 -23.70
CA VAL A 451 11.21 -20.66 -22.57
C VAL A 451 11.75 -20.07 -21.28
N PHE A 452 10.89 -19.96 -20.27
CA PHE A 452 11.23 -19.57 -18.92
C PHE A 452 10.97 -20.76 -17.99
N LYS A 453 12.04 -21.49 -17.65
CA LYS A 453 11.91 -22.71 -16.83
C LYS A 453 11.46 -22.39 -15.40
N ASP A 454 12.03 -21.34 -14.81
CA ASP A 454 11.75 -20.95 -13.42
C ASP A 454 10.28 -20.58 -13.23
N SER A 455 9.70 -19.88 -14.21
CA SER A 455 8.28 -19.52 -14.20
C SER A 455 7.39 -20.54 -14.91
N ARG A 456 7.94 -21.66 -15.42
CA ARG A 456 7.23 -22.71 -16.17
C ARG A 456 6.41 -22.17 -17.35
N THR A 457 6.99 -21.24 -18.10
CA THR A 457 6.33 -20.56 -19.22
C THR A 457 6.99 -20.92 -20.55
N ILE A 458 6.18 -21.22 -21.57
CA ILE A 458 6.59 -21.41 -22.96
C ILE A 458 5.84 -20.40 -23.82
N ILE A 459 6.56 -19.63 -24.64
CA ILE A 459 5.98 -18.66 -25.56
C ILE A 459 6.32 -19.07 -26.99
N PHE A 460 5.34 -19.21 -27.86
CA PHE A 460 5.52 -19.43 -29.30
C PHE A 460 5.14 -18.16 -30.07
N TRP A 461 5.99 -17.72 -30.99
CA TRP A 461 5.78 -16.52 -31.80
C TRP A 461 5.05 -16.88 -33.11
N LEU A 462 3.90 -16.23 -33.35
CA LEU A 462 2.95 -16.60 -34.42
C LEU A 462 3.22 -15.96 -35.78
#